data_AF-A0A7C7WB92-F1
#
_entry.id   AF-A0A7C7WB92-F1
#
_cell.length_a   1.000
_cell.length_b   1.000
_cell.length_c   1.000
_cell.angle_alpha   90.00
_cell.angle_beta   90.00
_cell.angle_gamma   90.00
#
_symmetry.space_group_name_H-M   'P 1'
#
loop_
_entity.id
_entity.type
_entity.pdbx_description
1 polymer ?
#
loop_
_entity_poly.entity_id
_entity_poly.type
_entity_poly.pdbx_seq_one_letter_code
_entity_poly.pdbx_strand_id
1 'polypeptide(L)' 'MMTGFGMGFGGIGAIGMILFWVAVIAGIVWLVRTMGGSNTQFPPQMQSETNARNILDQRYARGEINRDEYEAMKQDLQ' A
#
# COMPACT_ATOMS: atom_id res chain seq x y z
N MET A 1 -40.72 29.87 -4.17
CA MET A 1 -39.62 29.29 -4.98
C MET A 1 -38.57 30.36 -5.19
N MET A 2 -37.53 30.42 -4.37
CA MET A 2 -36.39 31.33 -4.57
C MET A 2 -35.11 30.64 -4.09
N THR A 3 -34.64 29.68 -4.88
CA THR A 3 -33.32 29.05 -4.74
C THR A 3 -32.41 29.62 -5.81
N GLY A 4 -31.50 30.52 -5.43
CA GLY A 4 -30.46 30.95 -6.35
C GLY A 4 -30.02 32.38 -6.09
N PHE A 5 -29.18 32.59 -5.08
CA PHE A 5 -28.17 33.65 -5.08
C PHE A 5 -27.20 33.45 -3.89
N GLY A 6 -26.44 32.35 -3.93
CA GLY A 6 -25.44 32.03 -2.89
C GLY A 6 -24.29 31.14 -3.35
N MET A 7 -24.19 30.86 -4.66
CA MET A 7 -23.31 29.84 -5.23
C MET A 7 -22.15 30.43 -6.05
N GLY A 8 -21.73 31.66 -5.75
CA GLY A 8 -20.63 32.35 -6.44
C GLY A 8 -19.37 32.51 -5.60
N PHE A 9 -19.51 32.86 -4.31
CA PHE A 9 -18.38 33.11 -3.41
C PHE A 9 -18.03 31.91 -2.51
N GLY A 10 -19.01 31.05 -2.18
CA GLY A 10 -18.79 29.86 -1.36
C GLY A 10 -18.08 28.72 -2.10
N GLY A 11 -18.31 28.58 -3.42
CA GLY A 11 -17.70 27.52 -4.22
C GLY A 11 -16.20 27.73 -4.46
N ILE A 12 -15.79 28.97 -4.77
CA ILE A 12 -14.38 29.31 -4.98
C ILE A 12 -13.60 29.21 -3.67
N GLY A 13 -14.19 29.63 -2.54
CA GLY A 13 -13.62 29.43 -1.21
C GLY A 13 -13.52 27.96 -0.81
N ALA A 14 -14.53 27.14 -1.11
CA ALA A 14 -14.52 25.71 -0.86
C ALA A 14 -13.44 24.99 -1.68
N ILE A 15 -13.25 25.36 -2.95
CA ILE A 15 -12.18 24.82 -3.80
C ILE A 15 -10.81 25.20 -3.21
N GLY A 16 -10.60 26.45 -2.82
CA GLY A 16 -9.36 26.90 -2.18
C GLY A 16 -9.06 26.13 -0.89
N MET A 17 -10.08 25.87 -0.06
CA MET A 17 -9.93 25.09 1.16
C MET A 17 -9.56 23.63 0.87
N ILE A 18 -10.20 22.98 -0.11
CA ILE A 18 -9.89 21.61 -0.52
C ILE A 18 -8.46 21.53 -1.06
N LEU A 19 -8.06 22.47 -1.93
CA LEU A 19 -6.70 22.53 -2.46
C LEU A 19 -5.66 22.70 -1.34
N PHE A 20 -5.94 23.53 -0.34
CA PHE A 20 -5.10 23.69 0.84
C PHE A 20 -4.93 22.35 1.59
N TRP A 21 -6.02 21.63 1.87
CA TRP A 21 -5.96 20.31 2.52
C TRP A 21 -5.21 19.27 1.70
N VAL A 22 -5.42 19.23 0.38
CA VAL A 22 -4.69 18.34 -0.53
C VAL A 22 -3.20 18.64 -0.48
N ALA A 23 -2.80 19.92 -0.49
CA ALA A 23 -1.40 20.32 -0.38
C ALA A 23 -0.78 19.91 0.97
N VAL A 24 -1.51 20.09 2.07
CA VAL A 24 -1.08 19.66 3.41
C VAL A 24 -0.87 18.15 3.46
N ILE A 25 -1.84 17.36 2.98
CA ILE A 25 -1.75 15.89 2.94
C ILE A 25 -0.58 15.45 2.05
N ALA A 26 -0.44 16.04 0.87
CA ALA A 26 0.67 15.73 -0.03
C ALA A 26 2.02 16.02 0.61
N GLY A 27 2.16 17.14 1.33
CA GLY A 27 3.36 17.49 2.09
C GLY A 27 3.67 16.47 3.20
N ILE A 28 2.67 16.05 3.97
CA ILE A 28 2.82 15.02 5.00
C ILE A 28 3.23 13.69 4.36
N VAL A 29 2.55 13.24 3.30
CA VAL A 29 2.87 12.00 2.59
C VAL A 29 4.28 12.05 2.02
N TRP A 30 4.70 13.17 1.45
CA TRP A 30 6.04 13.36 0.94
C TRP A 30 7.10 13.31 2.06
N LEU A 31 6.84 13.94 3.20
CA LEU A 31 7.73 13.91 4.37
C LEU A 31 7.85 12.50 4.95
N VAL A 32 6.73 11.79 5.10
CA VAL A 32 6.70 10.41 5.58
C VAL A 32 7.35 9.46 4.57
N ARG A 33 7.17 9.68 3.26
CA ARG A 33 7.78 8.84 2.21
C ARG A 33 9.30 9.07 2.10
N THR A 34 9.78 10.29 2.32
CA THR A 34 11.21 10.61 2.30
C THR A 34 11.91 10.16 3.59
N MET A 35 11.25 10.22 4.75
CA MET A 35 11.81 9.75 6.02
C MET A 35 11.61 8.25 6.28
N GLY A 36 10.50 7.67 5.82
CA GLY A 36 10.13 6.26 6.01
C GLY A 36 10.57 5.33 4.88
N GLY A 37 11.38 5.82 3.95
CA GLY A 37 11.80 5.14 2.71
C GLY A 37 12.70 3.90 2.87
N SER A 38 12.73 3.26 4.03
CA SER A 38 13.60 2.10 4.29
C SER A 38 12.91 0.84 4.80
N ASN A 39 11.58 0.80 5.04
CA ASN A 39 11.01 -0.44 5.61
C ASN A 39 9.56 -0.81 5.26
N THR A 40 9.01 -0.39 4.12
CA THR A 40 7.71 -0.94 3.70
C THR A 40 7.67 -1.16 2.20
N GLN A 41 8.47 -2.12 1.77
CA GLN A 41 8.17 -2.94 0.60
C GLN A 41 6.93 -3.80 0.93
N PHE A 42 5.74 -3.21 0.91
CA PHE A 42 4.51 -3.96 0.70
C PHE A 42 3.81 -3.43 -0.55
N PRO A 43 4.17 -3.92 -1.76
CA PRO A 43 3.29 -3.86 -2.90
C PRO A 43 1.94 -4.52 -2.58
N PRO A 44 0.82 -3.88 -2.94
CA PRO A 44 -0.48 -4.49 -2.81
C PRO A 44 -0.53 -5.71 -3.75
N GLN A 45 -0.88 -6.86 -3.18
CA GLN A 45 -1.41 -8.05 -3.87
C GLN A 45 -0.49 -8.92 -4.74
N MET A 46 0.74 -8.52 -5.12
CA MET A 46 1.69 -9.43 -5.79
C MET A 46 2.69 -10.14 -4.85
N GLN A 47 2.72 -9.77 -3.57
CA GLN A 47 3.70 -10.31 -2.62
C GLN A 47 3.33 -11.64 -1.98
N SER A 48 2.08 -12.11 -2.13
CA SER A 48 1.68 -13.36 -1.45
C SER A 48 2.44 -14.57 -2.02
N GLU A 49 2.72 -14.56 -3.32
CA GLU A 49 3.42 -15.65 -4.01
C GLU A 49 4.92 -15.67 -3.66
N THR A 50 5.56 -14.50 -3.65
CA THR A 50 6.97 -14.36 -3.24
C THR A 50 7.16 -14.67 -1.75
N ASN A 51 6.22 -14.26 -0.89
CA ASN A 51 6.27 -14.59 0.54
C ASN A 51 6.08 -16.09 0.77
N ALA A 52 5.17 -16.76 0.07
CA ALA A 52 4.93 -18.19 0.24
C ALA A 52 6.19 -19.02 -0.08
N ARG A 53 6.87 -18.74 -1.20
CA ARG A 53 8.14 -19.40 -1.54
C ARG A 53 9.26 -19.10 -0.53
N ASN A 54 9.37 -17.84 -0.10
CA ASN A 54 10.42 -17.44 0.85
C ASN A 54 10.23 -18.06 2.25
N ILE A 55 8.97 -18.21 2.69
CA ILE A 55 8.63 -18.93 3.92
C ILE A 55 8.94 -20.43 3.79
N LEU A 56 8.66 -21.02 2.62
CA LEU A 56 8.94 -22.43 2.36
C LEU A 56 10.46 -22.72 2.37
N ASP A 57 11.25 -21.90 1.69
CA ASP A 57 12.72 -22.00 1.66
C ASP A 57 13.32 -21.84 3.07
N GLN A 58 12.79 -20.91 3.86
CA GLN A 58 13.26 -20.69 5.24
C GLN A 58 12.99 -21.89 6.15
N ARG A 59 11.85 -22.56 5.99
CA ARG A 59 11.50 -23.76 6.77
C ARG A 59 12.31 -24.99 6.36
N TYR A 60 12.57 -25.15 5.07
CA TYR A 60 13.48 -26.19 4.57
C TYR A 60 14.92 -25.98 5.09
N ALA A 61 15.42 -24.73 5.07
CA ALA A 61 16.74 -24.40 5.61
C ALA A 61 16.85 -24.62 7.13
N ARG A 62 15.74 -24.47 7.87
CA ARG A 62 15.65 -24.81 9.30
C ARG A 62 15.51 -26.31 9.55
N GLY A 63 15.28 -27.12 8.51
CA GLY A 63 15.02 -28.56 8.63
C GLY A 63 13.65 -28.88 9.23
N GLU A 64 12.72 -27.91 9.26
CA GLU A 64 11.35 -28.10 9.75
C GLU A 64 10.49 -28.89 8.75
N ILE A 65 10.90 -28.93 7.47
CA ILE A 65 10.20 -29.58 6.36
C ILE A 65 11.20 -30.47 5.63
N ASN A 66 10.80 -31.68 5.27
CA ASN A 66 11.64 -32.61 4.51
C ASN A 66 11.64 -32.27 3.00
N ARG A 67 12.63 -32.75 2.26
CA ARG A 67 12.77 -32.52 0.81
C ARG A 67 11.52 -32.94 0.03
N ASP A 68 10.89 -34.05 0.39
CA ASP A 68 9.69 -34.56 -0.28
C ASP A 68 8.50 -33.60 -0.13
N GLU A 69 8.33 -33.01 1.06
CA GLU A 69 7.29 -32.03 1.36
C GLU A 69 7.57 -30.68 0.67
N TYR A 70 8.85 -30.29 0.60
CA TYR A 70 9.29 -29.09 -0.13
C TYR A 70 8.97 -29.19 -1.63
N GLU A 71 9.26 -30.34 -2.25
CA GLU A 71 8.99 -30.56 -3.68
C GLU A 71 7.49 -30.56 -4.00
N ALA A 72 6.65 -31.13 -3.12
CA ALA A 72 5.19 -31.11 -3.27
C ALA A 72 4.62 -29.67 -3.19
N MET A 73 5.03 -28.88 -2.19
CA MET A 73 4.56 -27.49 -2.04
C MET A 73 5.07 -26.56 -3.16
N LYS A 74 6.25 -26.85 -3.71
CA LYS A 74 6.81 -26.11 -4.84
C LYS A 74 6.02 -26.33 -6.13
N GLN A 75 5.47 -27.53 -6.33
CA GLN A 75 4.61 -27.84 -7.48
C GLN A 75 3.23 -27.18 -7.35
N ASP A 76 2.71 -27.05 -6.12
CA ASP A 76 1.42 -26.41 -5.84
C ASP A 76 1.48 -24.87 -6.00
N LEU A 77 2.68 -24.28 -5.93
CA LEU A 77 2.98 -22.86 -6.12
C LEU A 77 3.43 -22.50 -7.55
N GLN A 78 3.22 -23.38 -8.54
CA GLN A 78 3.47 -23.16 -9.97
C GLN A 78 2.16 -23.00 -10.74
#